data_AF-A0AAP5IEJ5-F1
#
_entry.id   AF-A0AAP5IEJ5-F1
#
_cell.length_a   1.000
_cell.length_b   1.000
_cell.length_c   1.000
_cell.angle_alpha   90.00
_cell.angle_beta   90.00
_cell.angle_gamma   90.00
#
_symmetry.space_group_name_H-M   'P 1'
#
loop_
_entity.id
_entity.type
_entity.pdbx_description
1 polymer ?
#
loop_
_entity_poly.entity_id
_entity_poly.type
_entity_poly.pdbx_seq_one_letter_code
_entity_poly.pdbx_strand_id
1 'polypeptide(L)'
;MPKKKTPSFIVEFPIIVDSSAQRELNARFNAGFRLLNGIQSEALIRMELVRNSEAWEAAKKLPRTVKDKKGETVSNPERVKALEEVKKAYRFTEYDLQAYATLIAKRSIWMWEKLLLVLCLASQLATFPP
;
A
#
# COMPACT_ATOMS: atom_id res chain seq x y z
N MET A 1 -17.49 9.08 26.06
CA MET A 1 -18.27 10.24 25.57
C MET A 1 -18.56 10.04 24.08
N PRO A 2 -19.82 10.02 23.63
CA PRO A 2 -20.14 9.93 22.20
C PRO A 2 -19.70 11.22 21.48
N LYS A 3 -18.98 11.10 20.35
CA LYS A 3 -18.56 12.25 19.54
C LYS A 3 -19.81 12.95 18.99
N LYS A 4 -19.93 14.26 19.21
CA LYS A 4 -21.00 15.12 18.69
C LYS A 4 -20.89 15.13 17.16
N LYS A 5 -21.95 14.78 16.43
CA LYS A 5 -21.97 14.84 14.95
C LYS A 5 -22.05 16.31 14.52
N THR A 6 -20.94 16.86 14.05
CA THR A 6 -20.93 18.14 13.34
C THR A 6 -21.46 17.90 11.92
N PRO A 7 -22.42 18.70 11.44
CA PRO A 7 -22.82 18.65 10.04
C PRO A 7 -21.65 19.12 9.17
N SER A 8 -20.99 18.18 8.49
CA SER A 8 -19.99 18.50 7.47
C SER A 8 -20.70 18.78 6.14
N PHE A 9 -20.55 20.00 5.62
CA PHE A 9 -20.97 20.30 4.25
C PHE A 9 -19.77 20.12 3.32
N ILE A 10 -19.95 19.30 2.28
CA ILE A 10 -18.95 19.14 1.23
C ILE A 10 -19.35 20.09 0.11
N VAL A 11 -18.49 21.08 -0.16
CA VAL A 11 -18.63 21.95 -1.33
C VAL A 11 -17.80 21.35 -2.45
N GLU A 12 -18.44 20.93 -3.53
CA GLU A 12 -17.77 20.45 -4.73
C GLU A 12 -17.67 21.59 -5.74
N PHE A 13 -16.45 21.91 -6.20
CA PHE A 13 -16.21 22.88 -7.25
C PHE A 13 -15.80 22.16 -8.54
N PRO A 14 -16.50 22.37 -9.66
CA PRO A 14 -16.10 21.78 -10.93
C PRO A 14 -14.80 22.43 -11.41
N ILE A 15 -13.83 21.61 -11.82
CA ILE A 15 -12.60 22.10 -12.42
C ILE A 15 -12.88 22.39 -13.89
N ILE A 16 -12.95 23.67 -14.26
CA ILE A 16 -13.09 24.10 -15.66
C ILE A 16 -11.68 24.19 -16.23
N VAL A 17 -11.39 23.36 -17.23
CA VAL A 17 -10.09 23.31 -17.90
C VAL A 17 -10.24 23.45 -19.41
N ASP A 18 -9.19 23.95 -20.05
CA ASP A 18 -9.08 23.95 -21.50
C ASP A 18 -8.84 22.52 -22.03
N SER A 19 -9.04 22.35 -23.34
CA SER A 19 -8.90 21.03 -23.98
C SER A 19 -7.49 20.44 -23.88
N SER A 20 -6.45 21.27 -23.79
CA SER A 20 -5.07 20.80 -23.65
C SER A 20 -4.81 20.28 -22.23
N ALA A 21 -5.18 21.07 -21.21
CA ALA A 21 -5.05 20.64 -19.82
C ALA A 21 -5.90 19.41 -19.50
N GLN A 22 -7.11 19.28 -20.07
CA GLN A 22 -7.94 18.08 -19.89
C GLN A 22 -7.25 16.82 -20.42
N ARG A 23 -6.60 16.89 -21.58
CA ARG A 23 -5.85 15.76 -22.16
C ARG A 23 -4.68 15.35 -21.28
N GLU A 24 -3.93 16.32 -20.77
CA GLU A 24 -2.81 16.07 -19.86
C GLU A 24 -3.28 15.45 -18.54
N LEU A 25 -4.35 15.97 -17.96
CA LEU A 25 -4.95 15.45 -16.73
C LEU A 25 -5.43 14.00 -16.92
N ASN A 26 -6.12 13.72 -18.03
CA ASN A 26 -6.57 12.37 -18.38
C ASN A 26 -5.38 11.41 -18.57
N ALA A 27 -4.31 11.87 -19.22
CA ALA A 27 -3.10 11.05 -19.39
C ALA A 27 -2.48 10.67 -18.04
N ARG A 28 -2.41 11.61 -17.09
CA ARG A 28 -1.91 11.36 -15.73
C ARG A 28 -2.80 10.40 -14.95
N PHE A 29 -4.12 10.60 -14.98
CA PHE A 29 -5.06 9.70 -14.32
C PHE A 29 -4.96 8.29 -14.89
N ASN A 30 -4.95 8.15 -16.22
CA ASN A 30 -4.80 6.85 -16.87
C ASN A 30 -3.47 6.16 -16.52
N ALA A 31 -2.37 6.92 -16.42
CA ALA A 31 -1.09 6.38 -15.98
C ALA A 31 -1.15 5.87 -14.52
N GLY A 32 -1.76 6.65 -13.63
CA GLY A 32 -1.97 6.27 -12.23
C GLY A 32 -2.84 5.03 -12.07
N PHE A 33 -3.98 4.96 -12.77
CA PHE A 33 -4.86 3.79 -12.75
C PHE A 33 -4.17 2.53 -13.28
N ARG A 34 -3.40 2.63 -14.37
CA ARG A 34 -2.64 1.50 -14.90
C ARG A 34 -1.58 1.02 -13.92
N LEU A 35 -0.87 1.96 -13.28
CA LEU A 35 0.12 1.63 -12.25
C LEU A 35 -0.53 0.91 -11.07
N LEU A 36 -1.63 1.47 -10.55
CA LEU A 36 -2.38 0.90 -9.43
C LEU A 36 -2.86 -0.52 -9.74
N ASN A 37 -3.48 -0.72 -10.91
CA ASN A 37 -3.97 -2.05 -11.32
C ASN A 37 -2.82 -3.06 -11.45
N GLY A 38 -1.66 -2.63 -11.96
CA GLY A 38 -0.47 -3.48 -12.05
C GLY A 38 0.06 -3.90 -10.68
N ILE A 39 0.18 -2.94 -9.75
CA ILE A 39 0.63 -3.21 -8.37
C ILE A 39 -0.38 -4.10 -7.64
N GLN A 40 -1.67 -3.83 -7.80
CA GLN A 40 -2.72 -4.62 -7.15
C GLN A 40 -2.72 -6.07 -7.65
N SER A 41 -2.53 -6.28 -8.95
CA SER A 41 -2.45 -7.63 -9.53
C SER A 41 -1.26 -8.41 -8.96
N GLU A 42 -0.07 -7.78 -8.90
CA GLU A 42 1.10 -8.39 -8.28
C GLU A 42 0.90 -8.67 -6.79
N ALA A 43 0.29 -7.74 -6.05
CA ALA A 43 0.02 -7.91 -4.63
C ALA A 43 -0.90 -9.11 -4.37
N LEU A 44 -1.91 -9.32 -5.23
CA LEU A 44 -2.78 -10.50 -5.14
C LEU A 44 -2.00 -11.80 -5.37
N ILE A 45 -1.14 -11.85 -6.38
CA ILE A 45 -0.29 -13.02 -6.66
C ILE A 45 0.62 -13.33 -5.46
N ARG A 46 1.33 -12.33 -4.92
CA ARG A 46 2.20 -12.51 -3.75
C ARG A 46 1.42 -12.93 -2.51
N MET A 47 0.23 -12.39 -2.32
CA MET A 47 -0.66 -12.77 -1.22
C MET A 47 -1.08 -14.25 -1.33
N GLU A 48 -1.40 -14.73 -2.53
CA GLU A 48 -1.74 -16.13 -2.76
C GLU A 48 -0.55 -17.05 -2.48
N LEU A 49 0.66 -16.67 -2.92
CA LEU A 49 1.89 -17.41 -2.61
C LEU A 49 2.15 -17.50 -1.09
N VAL A 50 1.98 -16.39 -0.36
CA VAL A 50 2.08 -16.37 1.10
C VAL A 50 1.07 -17.33 1.71
N ARG A 51 -0.20 -17.25 1.30
CA ARG A 51 -1.29 -18.07 1.85
C ARG A 51 -1.11 -19.57 1.60
N ASN A 52 -0.55 -19.94 0.45
CA ASN A 52 -0.32 -21.33 0.07
C ASN A 52 0.98 -21.91 0.67
N SER A 53 1.77 -21.09 1.37
CA SER A 53 3.03 -21.56 1.96
C SER A 53 2.80 -22.37 3.25
N GLU A 54 3.57 -23.45 3.41
CA GLU A 54 3.53 -24.29 4.62
C GLU A 54 3.89 -23.49 5.88
N ALA A 55 4.81 -22.53 5.76
CA ALA A 55 5.23 -21.65 6.84
C ALA A 55 4.09 -20.74 7.33
N TRP A 56 3.20 -20.29 6.43
CA TRP A 56 2.01 -19.52 6.80
C TRP A 56 1.00 -20.36 7.57
N GLU A 57 0.76 -21.60 7.15
CA GLU A 57 -0.13 -22.53 7.85
C GLU A 57 0.45 -22.96 9.20
N ALA A 58 1.77 -23.13 9.31
CA ALA A 58 2.45 -23.34 10.59
C ALA A 58 2.28 -22.14 11.53
N ALA A 59 2.49 -20.91 11.04
CA ALA A 59 2.32 -19.69 11.83
C ALA A 59 0.86 -19.47 12.28
N LYS A 60 -0.12 -19.93 11.49
CA LYS A 60 -1.55 -19.89 11.85
C LYS A 60 -1.93 -20.82 13.00
N LYS A 61 -1.22 -21.94 13.18
CA LYS A 61 -1.46 -22.89 14.29
C LYS A 61 -1.08 -22.31 15.65
N LEU A 62 -0.22 -21.28 15.68
CA LEU A 62 0.13 -20.58 16.90
C LEU A 62 -1.09 -19.84 17.47
N PRO A 63 -1.25 -19.79 18.81
CA PRO A 63 -2.36 -19.08 19.43
C PRO A 63 -2.30 -17.59 19.10
N ARG A 64 -3.46 -16.97 18.86
CA ARG A 64 -3.56 -15.54 18.53
C ARG A 64 -3.18 -14.65 19.73
N THR A 65 -3.46 -15.13 20.93
CA THR A 65 -3.25 -14.39 22.18
C THR A 65 -2.55 -15.28 23.20
N VAL A 66 -1.66 -14.68 23.98
CA VAL A 66 -0.96 -15.30 25.11
C VAL A 66 -1.12 -14.42 26.35
N LYS A 67 -1.00 -15.01 27.53
CA LYS A 67 -0.96 -14.23 28.78
C LYS A 67 0.45 -13.68 28.96
N ASP A 68 0.55 -12.37 29.11
CA ASP A 68 1.82 -11.73 29.44
C ASP A 68 2.18 -11.97 30.92
N LYS A 69 3.40 -11.61 31.34
CA LYS A 69 3.90 -11.76 32.72
C LYS A 69 3.01 -11.08 33.77
N LYS A 70 2.17 -10.12 33.35
CA LYS A 70 1.20 -9.39 34.18
C LYS A 70 -0.22 -10.02 34.19
N GLY A 71 -0.41 -11.15 33.51
CA GLY A 71 -1.70 -11.85 33.41
C GLY A 71 -2.67 -11.29 32.37
N GLU A 72 -2.31 -10.21 31.68
CA GLU A 72 -3.12 -9.59 30.62
C GLU A 72 -3.05 -10.42 29.33
N THR A 73 -4.16 -10.43 28.57
CA THR A 73 -4.23 -11.15 27.29
C THR A 73 -3.67 -10.26 26.19
N VAL A 74 -2.48 -10.59 25.69
CA VAL A 74 -1.76 -9.82 24.67
C VAL A 74 -1.66 -10.64 23.37
N SER A 75 -1.57 -9.97 22.22
CA SER A 75 -1.31 -10.64 20.94
C SER A 75 -0.01 -11.42 20.99
N ASN A 76 -0.02 -12.67 20.53
CA ASN A 76 1.17 -13.52 20.56
C ASN A 76 2.30 -12.95 19.68
N PRO A 77 3.41 -12.49 20.27
CA PRO A 77 4.50 -11.87 19.52
C PRO A 77 5.22 -12.87 18.61
N GLU A 78 5.31 -14.14 18.99
CA GLU A 78 5.95 -15.19 18.18
C GLU A 78 5.17 -15.44 16.89
N ARG A 79 3.83 -15.46 17.00
CA ARG A 79 2.95 -15.55 15.83
C ARG A 79 3.12 -14.36 14.90
N VAL A 80 3.20 -13.14 15.44
CA VAL A 80 3.37 -11.93 14.62
C VAL A 80 4.70 -11.98 13.87
N LYS A 81 5.80 -12.32 14.56
CA LYS A 81 7.12 -12.47 13.94
C LYS A 81 7.14 -13.53 12.84
N ALA A 82 6.60 -14.72 13.10
CA ALA A 82 6.53 -15.78 12.11
C ALA A 82 5.74 -15.35 10.85
N LEU A 83 4.62 -14.64 11.03
CA LEU A 83 3.84 -14.11 9.89
C LEU A 83 4.59 -13.00 9.13
N GLU A 84 5.34 -12.15 9.83
CA GLU A 84 6.18 -11.12 9.19
C GLU A 84 7.34 -11.72 8.39
N GLU A 85 8.00 -12.76 8.92
CA GLU A 85 9.07 -13.48 8.23
C GLU A 85 8.58 -14.12 6.93
N VAL A 86 7.42 -14.78 6.97
CA VAL A 86 6.81 -15.35 5.76
C VAL A 86 6.48 -14.26 4.73
N LYS A 87 5.90 -13.13 5.16
CA LYS A 87 5.63 -12.00 4.25
C LYS A 87 6.91 -11.46 3.61
N LYS A 88 8.00 -11.35 4.37
CA LYS A 88 9.31 -10.92 3.86
C LYS A 88 9.87 -11.91 2.84
N ALA A 89 9.75 -13.22 3.10
CA ALA A 89 10.22 -14.26 2.18
C ALA A 89 9.58 -14.14 0.78
N TYR A 90 8.28 -13.83 0.72
CA TYR A 90 7.54 -13.65 -0.54
C TYR A 90 7.47 -12.19 -1.02
N ARG A 91 8.25 -11.27 -0.44
CA ARG A 91 8.26 -9.84 -0.79
C ARG A 91 6.87 -9.20 -0.76
N PHE A 92 6.03 -9.63 0.18
CA PHE A 92 4.70 -9.09 0.45
C PHE A 92 4.75 -8.13 1.64
N THR A 93 5.76 -7.27 1.68
CA THR A 93 5.81 -6.13 2.60
C THR A 93 5.38 -4.87 1.88
N GLU A 94 4.94 -3.86 2.62
CA GLU A 94 4.56 -2.57 2.04
C GLU A 94 5.74 -1.94 1.26
N TYR A 95 6.94 -1.96 1.83
CA TYR A 95 8.15 -1.45 1.19
C TYR A 95 8.48 -2.21 -0.11
N ASP A 96 8.32 -3.53 -0.14
CA ASP A 96 8.56 -4.32 -1.37
C ASP A 96 7.55 -4.00 -2.48
N LEU A 97 6.29 -3.73 -2.11
CA LEU A 97 5.25 -3.32 -3.07
C LEU A 97 5.49 -1.89 -3.58
N GLN A 98 5.94 -0.96 -2.73
CA GLN A 98 6.33 0.39 -3.13
C GLN A 98 7.59 0.39 -4.03
N ALA A 99 8.57 -0.47 -3.72
CA ALA A 99 9.75 -0.66 -4.55
C ALA A 99 9.36 -1.22 -5.93
N TYR A 100 8.44 -2.19 -5.95
CA TYR A 100 7.90 -2.75 -7.19
C TYR A 100 7.12 -1.71 -8.01
N ALA A 101 6.32 -0.85 -7.37
CA ALA A 101 5.64 0.26 -8.00
C ALA A 101 6.61 1.20 -8.72
N THR A 102 7.70 1.58 -8.05
CA THR A 102 8.74 2.42 -8.62
C THR A 102 9.43 1.75 -9.80
N LEU A 103 9.67 0.43 -9.71
CA LEU A 103 10.28 -0.36 -10.77
C LEU A 103 9.40 -0.44 -12.02
N ILE A 104 8.09 -0.72 -11.88
CA ILE A 104 7.16 -0.72 -13.02
C ILE A 104 7.07 0.66 -13.65
N ALA A 105 6.93 1.70 -12.81
CA ALA A 105 6.82 3.07 -13.29
C ALA A 105 8.05 3.42 -14.14
N LYS A 106 9.26 3.18 -13.63
CA LYS A 106 10.52 3.43 -14.36
C LYS A 106 10.67 2.60 -15.65
N ARG A 107 10.17 1.37 -15.69
CA ARG A 107 10.17 0.53 -16.90
C ARG A 107 9.26 1.09 -18.00
N SER A 108 8.23 1.83 -17.62
CA SER A 108 7.26 2.43 -18.54
C SER A 108 7.58 3.91 -18.72
N ILE A 109 8.43 4.25 -19.70
CA ILE A 109 8.92 5.63 -19.94
C ILE A 109 7.78 6.65 -19.94
N TRP A 110 6.69 6.38 -20.67
CA TRP A 110 5.55 7.28 -20.76
C TRP A 110 4.79 7.47 -19.44
N MET A 111 4.70 6.44 -18.59
CA MET A 111 4.06 6.54 -17.26
C MET A 111 4.97 7.31 -16.30
N TRP A 112 6.27 7.03 -16.35
CA TRP A 112 7.26 7.73 -15.55
C TRP A 112 7.23 9.22 -15.84
N GLU A 113 7.22 9.63 -17.11
CA GLU A 113 7.13 11.03 -17.52
C GLU A 113 5.88 11.73 -16.99
N LYS A 114 4.72 11.07 -17.02
CA LYS A 114 3.45 11.66 -16.55
C LYS A 114 3.33 11.68 -15.02
N LEU A 115 4.05 10.80 -14.32
CA LEU A 115 4.00 10.67 -12.85
C LEU A 115 5.20 11.31 -12.13
N LEU A 116 6.25 11.72 -12.88
CA LEU A 116 7.57 12.11 -12.38
C LEU A 116 7.51 13.21 -11.32
N LEU A 117 6.67 14.23 -11.55
CA LEU A 117 6.50 15.34 -10.62
C LEU A 117 5.88 14.89 -9.28
N VAL A 118 4.96 13.94 -9.31
CA VAL A 118 4.23 13.49 -8.11
C VAL A 118 5.06 12.48 -7.31
N LEU A 119 5.75 11.55 -7.99
CA LEU A 119 6.55 10.52 -7.33
C LEU A 119 7.86 11.08 -6.75
N CYS A 120 8.48 12.07 -7.41
CA CYS A 120 9.69 12.72 -6.87
C CYS A 120 9.38 13.48 -5.57
N LEU A 121 8.29 14.25 -5.54
CA LEU A 121 7.76 14.91 -4.33
C LEU A 121 7.41 13.91 -3.22
N ALA A 122 6.77 12.79 -3.55
CA ALA A 122 6.46 11.74 -2.58
C ALA A 122 7.73 11.08 -1.98
N SER A 123 8.78 10.88 -2.79
CA SER A 123 10.06 10.35 -2.31
C SER A 123 10.79 11.32 -1.39
N GLN A 124 10.67 12.64 -1.62
CA GLN A 124 11.26 13.68 -0.77
C GLN A 124 10.50 13.85 0.55
N LEU A 125 9.18 13.60 0.57
CA LEU A 125 8.39 13.58 1.82
C LEU A 125 8.69 12.35 2.69
N ALA A 126 9.04 11.21 2.09
CA ALA A 126 9.41 9.99 2.80
C ALA A 126 10.79 10.04 3.50
N THR A 127 11.62 11.04 3.18
CA THR A 127 12.97 11.22 3.77
C THR A 127 13.03 12.20 4.95
N PHE A 128 11.91 12.78 5.38
CA PHE A 128 11.88 13.58 6.61
C PHE A 128 11.70 12.66 7.83
N PRO A 129 12.67 12.58 8.76
CA PRO A 129 12.46 11.91 10.04
C PRO A 129 11.48 12.71 10.92
N PRO A 130 10.87 12.08 11.94
CA PRO A 130 9.89 12.73 12.82
C PRO A 130 10.45 13.89 13.63
#